data_AF-A0A5B9T9A3-F1
#
_entry.id   AF-A0A5B9T9A3-F1
#
_cell.length_a   1.000
_cell.length_b   1.000
_cell.length_c   1.000
_cell.angle_alpha   90.00
_cell.angle_beta   90.00
_cell.angle_gamma   90.00
#
_symmetry.space_group_name_H-M   'P 1'
#
loop_
_entity.id
_entity.type
_entity.pdbx_description
1 polymer ?
#
loop_
_entity_poly.entity_id
_entity_poly.type
_entity_poly.pdbx_seq_one_letter_code
_entity_poly.pdbx_strand_id
1 'polypeptide(L)'
;RLTPEQFTWNVPGLLDELIVGLIKSLPKSLRVQFVPAPDTARKIRAWIDDRYPALPGTGTSDGQGHAWPDLPHVFTQAAIDTVNAQIHPEVLTGELWEKLPAYLRMTFSIEQQLPAPRNARGRRHARGPVKVLGSGKSLTALQRQFAEQAEASARRMVEHKAEQAASQGKLVEQANLLHKAGATSESRAVMLWRGALDALRMPSERISSRWLGTEALMLASAPYPSTKALVEDLQLATVKRLLPNIDTLPDDDALADAVMGVTEVYEDTVYALAHDVIAILRAYANVDKATSGKADLPMLSVLQSVREHIATLVFPGFIGATPPAALPRIPKYLEADLIRLTKAKNDKNRDVRWAWEADEARQLVDKAVQRAKTEPAGPRHEALTKQADDARWMLEEFYVSLWAQELGTAKSV
;
A
#
# COMPACT_ATOMS: atom_id res chain seq x y z
N ARG A 1 -11.90 -2.61 -14.13
CA ARG A 1 -13.26 -2.13 -13.76
C ARG A 1 -14.14 -2.26 -15.00
N LEU A 2 -15.41 -2.67 -14.86
CA LEU A 2 -16.35 -2.70 -15.98
C LEU A 2 -16.82 -1.29 -16.31
N THR A 3 -16.88 -0.93 -17.60
CA THR A 3 -17.35 0.37 -18.06
C THR A 3 -18.58 0.21 -18.97
N PRO A 4 -19.53 1.16 -18.99
CA PRO A 4 -20.76 1.03 -19.79
C PRO A 4 -20.52 0.88 -21.30
N GLU A 5 -19.44 1.46 -21.82
CA GLU A 5 -19.10 1.51 -23.24
C GLU A 5 -18.89 0.10 -23.83
N GLN A 6 -18.43 -0.84 -22.98
CA GLN A 6 -18.23 -2.26 -23.31
C GLN A 6 -19.54 -2.99 -23.64
N PHE A 7 -20.70 -2.41 -23.33
CA PHE A 7 -22.02 -3.04 -23.49
C PHE A 7 -22.91 -2.34 -24.54
N THR A 8 -22.34 -1.44 -25.34
CA THR A 8 -23.08 -0.62 -26.32
C THR A 8 -23.65 -1.42 -27.49
N TRP A 9 -23.04 -2.55 -27.85
CA TRP A 9 -23.46 -3.41 -28.96
C TRP A 9 -24.66 -4.30 -28.67
N ASN A 10 -25.04 -4.43 -27.39
CA ASN A 10 -26.05 -5.39 -26.94
C ASN A 10 -25.76 -6.82 -27.45
N VAL A 11 -26.77 -7.68 -27.60
CA VAL A 11 -26.63 -9.03 -28.15
C VAL A 11 -26.80 -9.03 -29.68
N PRO A 12 -26.06 -9.87 -30.43
CA PRO A 12 -26.11 -9.90 -31.90
C PRO A 12 -27.51 -10.04 -32.49
N GLY A 13 -28.40 -10.80 -31.84
CA GLY A 13 -29.78 -11.01 -32.31
C GLY A 13 -30.68 -9.77 -32.22
N LEU A 14 -30.28 -8.71 -31.50
CA LEU A 14 -31.03 -7.45 -31.39
C LEU A 14 -30.39 -6.32 -32.21
N LEU A 15 -29.28 -6.58 -32.91
CA LEU A 15 -28.50 -5.52 -33.55
C LEU A 15 -29.30 -4.78 -34.64
N ASP A 16 -30.11 -5.50 -35.42
CA ASP A 16 -30.93 -4.89 -36.47
C ASP A 16 -31.99 -3.94 -35.88
N GLU A 17 -32.66 -4.39 -34.82
CA GLU A 17 -33.64 -3.58 -34.10
C GLU A 17 -32.99 -2.41 -33.37
N LEU A 18 -31.76 -2.59 -32.88
CA LEU A 18 -30.97 -1.55 -32.24
C LEU A 18 -30.58 -0.45 -33.23
N ILE A 19 -30.09 -0.79 -34.42
CA ILE A 19 -29.74 0.18 -35.48
C ILE A 19 -31.00 0.98 -35.89
N VAL A 20 -32.13 0.29 -36.11
CA VAL A 20 -33.41 0.96 -36.41
C VAL A 20 -33.85 1.85 -35.24
N GLY A 21 -33.68 1.37 -34.01
CA GLY A 21 -33.98 2.11 -32.78
C GLY A 21 -33.16 3.39 -32.66
N LEU A 22 -31.86 3.33 -32.97
CA LEU A 22 -30.94 4.48 -32.97
C LEU A 22 -31.39 5.52 -34.00
N ILE A 23 -31.71 5.12 -35.23
CA ILE A 23 -32.23 6.05 -36.25
C ILE A 23 -33.53 6.71 -35.75
N LYS A 24 -34.43 5.95 -35.13
CA LYS A 24 -35.70 6.46 -34.60
C LYS A 24 -35.54 7.32 -33.35
N SER A 25 -34.46 7.19 -32.59
CA SER A 25 -34.21 8.04 -31.42
C SER A 25 -33.62 9.40 -31.79
N LEU A 26 -32.95 9.50 -32.95
CA LEU A 26 -32.34 10.75 -33.45
C LEU A 26 -33.34 11.93 -33.50
N PRO A 27 -32.88 13.17 -33.25
CA PRO A 27 -33.67 14.38 -33.48
C PRO A 27 -34.25 14.45 -34.89
N LYS A 28 -35.42 15.07 -35.05
CA LYS A 28 -36.13 15.15 -36.33
C LYS A 28 -35.24 15.71 -37.46
N SER A 29 -34.41 16.72 -37.17
CA SER A 29 -33.48 17.33 -38.13
C SER A 29 -32.46 16.34 -38.70
N LEU A 30 -31.98 15.40 -37.89
CA LEU A 30 -31.00 14.39 -38.31
C LEU A 30 -31.69 13.18 -38.95
N ARG A 31 -32.85 12.77 -38.41
CA ARG A 31 -33.58 11.57 -38.85
C ARG A 31 -34.00 11.62 -40.33
N VAL A 32 -34.25 12.81 -40.88
CA VAL A 32 -34.62 12.99 -42.31
C VAL A 32 -33.55 12.43 -43.25
N GLN A 33 -32.27 12.45 -42.85
CA GLN A 33 -31.15 11.93 -43.64
C GLN A 33 -31.17 10.40 -43.78
N PHE A 34 -31.97 9.71 -42.98
CA PHE A 34 -32.02 8.24 -42.90
C PHE A 34 -33.32 7.66 -43.50
N VAL A 35 -34.15 8.45 -44.17
CA VAL A 35 -35.44 7.99 -44.72
C VAL A 35 -35.23 7.28 -46.08
N PRO A 36 -35.78 6.06 -46.30
CA PRO A 36 -36.55 5.24 -45.36
C PRO A 36 -35.70 4.56 -44.28
N ALA A 37 -36.07 4.71 -43.01
CA ALA A 37 -35.29 4.22 -41.86
C ALA A 37 -34.96 2.71 -41.92
N PRO A 38 -35.90 1.81 -42.30
CA PRO A 38 -35.60 0.37 -42.41
C PRO A 38 -34.58 0.04 -43.51
N ASP A 39 -34.54 0.83 -44.59
CA ASP A 39 -33.66 0.59 -45.73
C ASP A 39 -32.25 1.06 -45.39
N THR A 40 -32.15 2.24 -44.77
CA THR A 40 -30.87 2.78 -44.28
C THR A 40 -30.28 1.91 -43.18
N ALA A 41 -31.10 1.39 -42.25
CA ALA A 41 -30.64 0.45 -41.23
C ALA A 41 -30.03 -0.82 -41.86
N ARG A 42 -30.64 -1.37 -42.91
CA ARG A 42 -30.09 -2.53 -43.65
C ARG A 42 -28.75 -2.22 -44.31
N LYS A 43 -28.58 -1.02 -44.87
CA LYS A 43 -27.29 -0.57 -45.44
C LYS A 43 -26.21 -0.46 -44.37
N ILE A 44 -26.54 0.16 -43.23
CA ILE A 44 -25.64 0.27 -42.08
C ILE A 44 -25.26 -1.13 -41.57
N ARG A 45 -26.23 -2.05 -41.45
CA ARG A 45 -25.97 -3.43 -41.03
C ARG A 45 -25.01 -4.15 -41.98
N ALA A 46 -25.24 -4.07 -43.28
CA ALA A 46 -24.36 -4.68 -44.28
C ALA A 46 -22.94 -4.10 -44.25
N TRP A 47 -22.81 -2.78 -44.02
CA TRP A 47 -21.51 -2.13 -43.84
C TRP A 47 -20.77 -2.64 -42.59
N ILE A 48 -21.50 -2.89 -41.50
CA ILE A 48 -20.95 -3.45 -40.26
C ILE A 48 -20.49 -4.90 -40.49
N ASP A 49 -21.33 -5.75 -41.09
CA ASP A 49 -21.01 -7.16 -41.31
C ASP A 49 -19.78 -7.35 -42.22
N ASP A 50 -19.58 -6.46 -43.20
CA ASP A 50 -18.41 -6.45 -44.10
C ASP A 50 -17.09 -6.14 -43.36
N ARG A 51 -17.14 -5.23 -42.38
CA ARG A 51 -15.95 -4.76 -41.63
C ARG A 51 -15.69 -5.50 -40.32
N TYR A 52 -16.73 -6.11 -39.76
CA TYR A 52 -16.69 -6.82 -38.49
C TYR A 52 -17.25 -8.24 -38.68
N PRO A 53 -16.43 -9.19 -39.19
CA PRO A 53 -16.85 -10.57 -39.47
C PRO A 53 -17.24 -11.35 -38.20
N ALA A 54 -16.70 -10.94 -37.06
CA ALA A 54 -17.19 -11.30 -35.74
C ALA A 54 -17.90 -10.07 -35.14
N LEU A 55 -18.89 -10.27 -34.28
CA LEU A 55 -19.48 -9.17 -33.51
C LEU A 55 -19.05 -9.27 -32.05
N PRO A 56 -19.02 -8.16 -31.29
CA PRO A 56 -18.79 -8.19 -29.85
C PRO A 56 -19.69 -9.23 -29.16
N GLY A 57 -19.08 -10.09 -28.34
CA GLY A 57 -19.78 -11.20 -27.67
C GLY A 57 -19.79 -12.54 -28.43
N THR A 58 -19.31 -12.58 -29.69
CA THR A 58 -19.16 -13.83 -30.48
C THR A 58 -17.70 -14.31 -30.59
N GLY A 59 -16.73 -13.54 -30.10
CA GLY A 59 -15.30 -13.87 -30.09
C GLY A 59 -14.49 -12.97 -29.13
N THR A 60 -13.17 -13.18 -29.03
CA THR A 60 -12.28 -12.48 -28.08
C THR A 60 -11.60 -11.23 -28.63
N SER A 61 -11.68 -10.96 -29.94
CA SER A 61 -11.11 -9.77 -30.61
C SER A 61 -11.91 -9.40 -31.85
N ASP A 62 -11.68 -8.19 -32.38
CA ASP A 62 -12.27 -7.65 -33.62
C ASP A 62 -11.81 -8.33 -34.92
N GLY A 63 -11.11 -9.46 -34.81
CA GLY A 63 -10.44 -10.12 -35.94
C GLY A 63 -9.13 -9.46 -36.37
N GLN A 64 -8.81 -8.26 -35.85
CA GLN A 64 -7.60 -7.48 -36.18
C GLN A 64 -6.69 -7.24 -34.97
N GLY A 65 -7.08 -7.68 -33.77
CA GLY A 65 -6.28 -7.59 -32.55
C GLY A 65 -6.47 -6.28 -31.76
N HIS A 66 -7.44 -5.45 -32.12
CA HIS A 66 -7.75 -4.21 -31.40
C HIS A 66 -8.98 -4.37 -30.49
N ALA A 67 -9.14 -3.41 -29.57
CA ALA A 67 -10.34 -3.30 -28.76
C ALA A 67 -11.51 -2.87 -29.64
N TRP A 68 -12.67 -3.49 -29.45
CA TRP A 68 -13.89 -3.14 -30.17
C TRP A 68 -14.26 -1.68 -29.94
N PRO A 69 -14.48 -0.87 -31.00
CA PRO A 69 -15.05 0.46 -30.85
C PRO A 69 -16.48 0.36 -30.29
N ASP A 70 -16.97 1.43 -29.69
CA ASP A 70 -18.36 1.46 -29.23
C ASP A 70 -19.34 1.50 -30.43
N LEU A 71 -20.57 1.01 -30.21
CA LEU A 71 -21.58 0.98 -31.27
C LEU A 71 -21.93 2.40 -31.79
N PRO A 72 -22.06 3.45 -30.95
CA PRO A 72 -22.26 4.82 -31.44
C PRO A 72 -21.23 5.27 -32.48
N HIS A 73 -19.94 5.01 -32.24
CA HIS A 73 -18.87 5.37 -33.16
C HIS A 73 -18.98 4.60 -34.48
N VAL A 74 -19.21 3.29 -34.41
CA VAL A 74 -19.38 2.44 -35.60
C VAL A 74 -20.62 2.84 -36.39
N PHE A 75 -21.74 3.11 -35.73
CA PHE A 75 -22.96 3.57 -36.37
C PHE A 75 -22.72 4.90 -37.10
N THR A 76 -22.03 5.85 -36.47
CA THR A 76 -21.74 7.15 -37.10
C THR A 76 -20.86 6.99 -38.33
N GLN A 77 -19.80 6.17 -38.26
CA GLN A 77 -18.96 5.91 -39.42
C GLN A 77 -19.75 5.26 -40.55
N ALA A 78 -20.55 4.23 -40.25
CA ALA A 78 -21.40 3.57 -41.22
C ALA A 78 -22.43 4.53 -41.84
N ALA A 79 -23.01 5.43 -41.04
CA ALA A 79 -23.97 6.43 -41.52
C ALA A 79 -23.33 7.44 -42.47
N ILE A 80 -22.11 7.89 -42.19
CA ILE A 80 -21.34 8.77 -43.08
C ILE A 80 -21.02 8.04 -44.39
N ASP A 81 -20.47 6.82 -44.31
CA ASP A 81 -20.03 6.08 -45.50
C ASP A 81 -21.20 5.63 -46.40
N THR A 82 -22.36 5.28 -45.82
CA THR A 82 -23.47 4.68 -46.58
C THR A 82 -24.50 5.70 -47.09
N VAL A 83 -24.72 6.80 -46.38
CA VAL A 83 -25.73 7.82 -46.74
C VAL A 83 -25.20 9.26 -46.66
N ASN A 84 -23.90 9.46 -46.46
CA ASN A 84 -23.27 10.78 -46.32
C ASN A 84 -23.92 11.62 -45.21
N ALA A 85 -24.30 10.96 -44.10
CA ALA A 85 -24.98 11.62 -42.99
C ALA A 85 -24.06 12.64 -42.29
N GLN A 86 -24.62 13.79 -41.93
CA GLN A 86 -23.98 14.79 -41.08
C GLN A 86 -24.37 14.53 -39.62
N ILE A 87 -23.61 13.66 -38.95
CA ILE A 87 -23.85 13.25 -37.56
C ILE A 87 -22.54 13.07 -36.79
N HIS A 88 -22.53 13.43 -35.51
CA HIS A 88 -21.41 13.24 -34.59
C HIS A 88 -21.73 12.09 -33.61
N PRO A 89 -20.77 11.22 -33.23
CA PRO A 89 -21.04 10.07 -32.36
C PRO A 89 -21.60 10.43 -30.99
N GLU A 90 -21.23 11.60 -30.43
CA GLU A 90 -21.75 12.06 -29.13
C GLU A 90 -23.27 12.25 -29.12
N VAL A 91 -23.87 12.52 -30.28
CA VAL A 91 -25.33 12.64 -30.42
C VAL A 91 -26.03 11.32 -30.09
N LEU A 92 -25.36 10.18 -30.20
CA LEU A 92 -25.95 8.88 -29.91
C LEU A 92 -25.75 8.46 -28.45
N THR A 93 -25.24 9.32 -27.58
CA THR A 93 -25.01 9.02 -26.16
C THR A 93 -26.02 9.72 -25.24
N GLY A 94 -26.01 9.40 -23.94
CA GLY A 94 -26.82 10.10 -22.93
C GLY A 94 -28.34 10.04 -23.16
N GLU A 95 -28.99 11.21 -23.21
CA GLU A 95 -30.45 11.35 -23.31
C GLU A 95 -31.07 10.66 -24.54
N LEU A 96 -30.35 10.60 -25.66
CA LEU A 96 -30.84 9.95 -26.88
C LEU A 96 -30.78 8.43 -26.77
N TRP A 97 -29.85 7.90 -25.99
CA TRP A 97 -29.79 6.49 -25.64
C TRP A 97 -30.97 6.09 -24.74
N GLU A 98 -31.40 6.97 -23.82
CA GLU A 98 -32.55 6.72 -22.95
C GLU A 98 -33.90 6.67 -23.69
N LYS A 99 -33.98 7.29 -24.87
CA LYS A 99 -35.15 7.21 -25.77
C LYS A 99 -35.29 5.87 -26.48
N LEU A 100 -34.27 5.00 -26.43
CA LEU A 100 -34.37 3.65 -26.95
C LEU A 100 -35.41 2.83 -26.16
N PRO A 101 -36.22 1.99 -26.85
CA PRO A 101 -37.07 1.01 -26.20
C PRO A 101 -36.32 0.23 -25.10
N ALA A 102 -37.00 -0.04 -23.99
CA ALA A 102 -36.35 -0.63 -22.81
C ALA A 102 -35.72 -2.01 -23.09
N TYR A 103 -36.24 -2.78 -24.05
CA TYR A 103 -35.69 -4.08 -24.44
C TYR A 103 -34.40 -3.98 -25.28
N LEU A 104 -34.14 -2.83 -25.92
CA LEU A 104 -32.90 -2.55 -26.65
C LEU A 104 -31.77 -2.03 -25.76
N ARG A 105 -32.06 -1.73 -24.49
CA ARG A 105 -31.09 -1.27 -23.50
C ARG A 105 -30.67 -2.39 -22.58
N MET A 106 -29.36 -2.54 -22.36
CA MET A 106 -28.81 -3.53 -21.43
C MET A 106 -29.41 -3.34 -20.02
N THR A 107 -29.77 -4.46 -19.38
CA THR A 107 -30.12 -4.48 -17.95
C THR A 107 -28.95 -5.08 -17.21
N PHE A 108 -28.48 -4.39 -16.17
CA PHE A 108 -27.44 -4.89 -15.28
C PHE A 108 -28.09 -5.40 -13.99
N SER A 109 -27.63 -6.54 -13.50
CA SER A 109 -27.95 -7.07 -12.16
C SER A 109 -26.69 -7.18 -11.32
N ILE A 110 -26.79 -6.84 -10.04
CA ILE A 110 -25.78 -7.14 -9.03
C ILE A 110 -26.25 -8.36 -8.26
N GLU A 111 -25.42 -9.38 -8.24
CA GLU A 111 -25.76 -10.70 -7.72
C GLU A 111 -24.79 -11.10 -6.60
N GLN A 112 -25.34 -11.63 -5.51
CA GLN A 112 -24.59 -12.23 -4.42
C GLN A 112 -24.79 -13.74 -4.43
N GLN A 113 -23.69 -14.47 -4.56
CA GLN A 113 -23.69 -15.92 -4.44
C GLN A 113 -23.83 -16.32 -2.97
N LEU A 114 -24.94 -16.95 -2.59
CA LEU A 114 -25.13 -17.46 -1.23
C LEU A 114 -24.40 -18.80 -1.04
N PRO A 115 -24.04 -19.17 0.20
CA PRO A 115 -23.48 -20.47 0.51
C PRO A 115 -24.40 -21.61 0.11
N ALA A 116 -23.82 -22.77 -0.23
CA ALA A 116 -24.59 -23.96 -0.53
C ALA A 116 -25.39 -24.44 0.69
N PRO A 117 -26.64 -24.91 0.52
CA PRO A 117 -27.41 -25.46 1.61
C PRO A 117 -26.71 -26.71 2.19
N ARG A 118 -26.68 -26.81 3.52
CA ARG A 118 -26.02 -27.91 4.29
C ARG A 118 -26.47 -29.32 3.91
N ASN A 119 -27.60 -29.46 3.23
CA ASN A 119 -28.18 -30.76 2.82
C ASN A 119 -27.72 -31.23 1.42
N ALA A 120 -26.80 -30.52 0.76
CA ALA A 120 -26.24 -30.92 -0.53
C ALA A 120 -25.22 -32.08 -0.38
N ARG A 121 -25.65 -33.22 0.15
CA ARG A 121 -24.84 -34.45 0.17
C ARG A 121 -24.57 -34.89 -1.27
N GLY A 122 -23.30 -34.91 -1.67
CA GLY A 122 -22.84 -35.57 -2.91
C GLY A 122 -22.38 -34.66 -4.05
N ARG A 123 -22.46 -33.32 -3.96
CA ARG A 123 -21.89 -32.42 -4.97
C ARG A 123 -20.74 -31.61 -4.38
N ARG A 124 -19.50 -32.06 -4.64
CA ARG A 124 -18.25 -31.40 -4.21
C ARG A 124 -18.10 -29.93 -4.67
N HIS A 125 -18.97 -29.42 -5.55
CA HIS A 125 -18.99 -28.04 -6.05
C HIS A 125 -20.41 -27.44 -6.22
N ALA A 126 -21.36 -27.74 -5.34
CA ALA A 126 -22.68 -27.10 -5.42
C ALA A 126 -22.54 -25.58 -5.16
N ARG A 127 -22.77 -24.74 -6.19
CA ARG A 127 -22.99 -23.30 -5.99
C ARG A 127 -24.34 -23.12 -5.29
N GLY A 128 -24.40 -22.28 -4.27
CA GLY A 128 -25.66 -21.97 -3.60
C GLY A 128 -26.62 -21.16 -4.48
N PRO A 129 -27.79 -20.76 -3.95
CA PRO A 129 -28.67 -19.86 -4.68
C PRO A 129 -28.02 -18.49 -4.87
N VAL A 130 -28.37 -17.80 -5.97
CA VAL A 130 -27.93 -16.43 -6.22
C VAL A 130 -29.03 -15.47 -5.77
N LYS A 131 -28.65 -14.45 -4.99
CA LYS A 131 -29.56 -13.37 -4.57
C LYS A 131 -29.25 -12.12 -5.39
N VAL A 132 -30.25 -11.61 -6.12
CA VAL A 132 -30.14 -10.31 -6.81
C VAL A 132 -30.24 -9.21 -5.76
N LEU A 133 -29.19 -8.41 -5.62
CA LEU A 133 -29.11 -7.27 -4.70
C LEU A 133 -29.70 -6.00 -5.31
N GLY A 134 -29.56 -5.83 -6.62
CA GLY A 134 -30.11 -4.70 -7.36
C GLY A 134 -30.11 -4.97 -8.85
N SER A 135 -30.98 -4.29 -9.59
CA SER A 135 -30.98 -4.32 -11.05
C SER A 135 -31.38 -2.96 -11.61
N GLY A 136 -30.91 -2.64 -12.81
CA GLY A 136 -31.16 -1.33 -13.42
C GLY A 136 -30.57 -1.18 -14.81
N LYS A 137 -30.91 -0.07 -15.47
CA LYS A 137 -30.44 0.26 -16.82
C LYS A 137 -29.13 1.06 -16.85
N SER A 138 -28.67 1.54 -15.69
CA SER A 138 -27.42 2.31 -15.56
C SER A 138 -26.43 1.57 -14.68
N LEU A 139 -25.36 1.07 -15.31
CA LEU A 139 -24.25 0.41 -14.61
C LEU A 139 -23.58 1.38 -13.62
N THR A 140 -23.38 2.64 -14.00
CA THR A 140 -22.74 3.66 -13.15
C THR A 140 -23.58 3.96 -11.91
N ALA A 141 -24.90 4.05 -12.05
CA ALA A 141 -25.80 4.25 -10.91
C ALA A 141 -25.74 3.07 -9.93
N LEU A 142 -25.77 1.83 -10.45
CA LEU A 142 -25.63 0.62 -9.64
C LEU A 142 -24.25 0.56 -8.96
N GLN A 143 -23.16 0.85 -9.68
CA GLN A 143 -21.80 0.88 -9.11
C GLN A 143 -21.69 1.89 -7.97
N ARG A 144 -22.31 3.07 -8.10
CA ARG A 144 -22.32 4.10 -7.05
C ARG A 144 -23.14 3.66 -5.84
N GLN A 145 -24.32 3.09 -6.07
CA GLN A 145 -25.21 2.62 -5.00
C GLN A 145 -24.58 1.51 -4.16
N PHE A 146 -23.84 0.59 -4.80
CA PHE A 146 -23.27 -0.58 -4.15
C PHE A 146 -21.75 -0.47 -3.89
N ALA A 147 -21.17 0.73 -4.01
CA ALA A 147 -19.72 0.94 -3.91
C ALA A 147 -19.14 0.44 -2.57
N GLU A 148 -19.73 0.83 -1.44
CA GLU A 148 -19.26 0.42 -0.11
C GLU A 148 -19.38 -1.09 0.11
N GLN A 149 -20.49 -1.70 -0.34
CA GLN A 149 -20.71 -3.15 -0.21
C GLN A 149 -19.76 -3.94 -1.12
N ALA A 150 -19.49 -3.44 -2.32
CA ALA A 150 -18.52 -4.02 -3.24
C ALA A 150 -17.09 -3.94 -2.67
N GLU A 151 -16.73 -2.80 -2.05
CA GLU A 151 -15.44 -2.63 -1.38
C GLU A 151 -15.30 -3.58 -0.18
N ALA A 152 -16.30 -3.65 0.69
CA ALA A 152 -16.30 -4.56 1.84
C ALA A 152 -16.23 -6.03 1.41
N SER A 153 -16.96 -6.41 0.34
CA SER A 153 -16.92 -7.76 -0.23
C SER A 153 -15.55 -8.08 -0.83
N ALA A 154 -14.95 -7.15 -1.57
CA ALA A 154 -13.62 -7.29 -2.13
C ALA A 154 -12.56 -7.46 -1.04
N ARG A 155 -12.62 -6.66 0.03
CA ARG A 155 -11.74 -6.79 1.19
C ARG A 155 -11.85 -8.18 1.84
N ARG A 156 -13.08 -8.64 2.13
CA ARG A 156 -13.29 -10.00 2.69
C ARG A 156 -12.76 -11.11 1.79
N MET A 157 -12.95 -11.00 0.47
CA MET A 157 -12.40 -11.98 -0.46
C MET A 157 -10.87 -11.98 -0.48
N VAL A 158 -10.25 -10.80 -0.37
CA VAL A 158 -8.79 -10.69 -0.27
C VAL A 158 -8.29 -11.24 1.05
N GLU A 159 -8.91 -10.90 2.18
CA GLU A 159 -8.60 -11.45 3.50
C GLU A 159 -8.65 -12.97 3.47
N HIS A 160 -9.72 -13.55 2.92
CA HIS A 160 -9.85 -15.01 2.81
C HIS A 160 -8.77 -15.65 1.92
N LYS A 161 -8.42 -15.01 0.79
CA LYS A 161 -7.31 -15.49 -0.05
C LYS A 161 -5.96 -15.35 0.65
N ALA A 162 -5.76 -14.29 1.42
CA ALA A 162 -4.55 -14.08 2.21
C ALA A 162 -4.42 -15.13 3.31
N GLU A 163 -5.51 -15.49 4.00
CA GLU A 163 -5.54 -16.60 4.96
C GLU A 163 -5.22 -17.94 4.30
N GLN A 164 -5.77 -18.21 3.10
CA GLN A 164 -5.44 -19.41 2.34
C GLN A 164 -3.96 -19.44 1.96
N ALA A 165 -3.40 -18.34 1.46
CA ALA A 165 -1.97 -18.22 1.16
C ALA A 165 -1.12 -18.48 2.42
N ALA A 166 -1.50 -17.90 3.55
CA ALA A 166 -0.84 -18.14 4.84
C ALA A 166 -0.83 -19.63 5.21
N SER A 167 -1.97 -20.31 5.09
CA SER A 167 -2.08 -21.75 5.38
C SER A 167 -1.25 -22.65 4.45
N GLN A 168 -0.91 -22.14 3.26
CA GLN A 168 -0.05 -22.80 2.29
C GLN A 168 1.44 -22.45 2.48
N GLY A 169 1.78 -21.62 3.47
CA GLY A 169 3.13 -21.12 3.70
C GLY A 169 3.60 -20.08 2.68
N LYS A 170 2.68 -19.48 1.92
CA LYS A 170 2.97 -18.48 0.88
C LYS A 170 2.90 -17.06 1.43
N LEU A 171 3.94 -16.68 2.15
CA LEU A 171 4.09 -15.40 2.84
C LEU A 171 4.13 -14.21 1.86
N VAL A 172 4.81 -14.35 0.73
CA VAL A 172 4.93 -13.29 -0.28
C VAL A 172 3.60 -13.09 -1.00
N GLU A 173 2.90 -14.19 -1.36
CA GLU A 173 1.55 -14.11 -1.90
C GLU A 173 0.59 -13.44 -0.91
N GLN A 174 0.62 -13.83 0.37
CA GLN A 174 -0.18 -13.23 1.43
C GLN A 174 0.09 -11.73 1.60
N ALA A 175 1.35 -11.32 1.72
CA ALA A 175 1.75 -9.93 1.87
C ALA A 175 1.31 -9.10 0.65
N ASN A 176 1.48 -9.63 -0.57
CA ASN A 176 1.03 -8.98 -1.79
C ASN A 176 -0.49 -8.78 -1.82
N LEU A 177 -1.27 -9.78 -1.40
CA LEU A 177 -2.74 -9.71 -1.35
C LEU A 177 -3.20 -8.63 -0.38
N LEU A 178 -2.72 -8.68 0.86
CA LEU A 178 -3.10 -7.72 1.90
C LEU A 178 -2.66 -6.30 1.55
N HIS A 179 -1.43 -6.15 1.04
CA HIS A 179 -0.86 -4.86 0.67
C HIS A 179 -1.61 -4.22 -0.52
N LYS A 180 -1.77 -4.95 -1.64
CA LYS A 180 -2.40 -4.40 -2.86
C LYS A 180 -3.87 -4.04 -2.66
N ALA A 181 -4.56 -4.73 -1.76
CA ALA A 181 -5.96 -4.44 -1.44
C ALA A 181 -6.15 -3.38 -0.36
N GLY A 182 -5.06 -2.88 0.24
CA GLY A 182 -5.13 -1.97 1.38
C GLY A 182 -5.80 -2.60 2.61
N ALA A 183 -5.75 -3.92 2.75
CA ALA A 183 -6.39 -4.67 3.83
C ALA A 183 -5.53 -4.72 5.12
N THR A 184 -4.30 -4.21 5.08
CA THR A 184 -3.39 -4.09 6.22
C THR A 184 -2.70 -2.74 6.20
N SER A 185 -2.58 -2.07 7.34
CA SER A 185 -1.77 -0.85 7.49
C SER A 185 -0.27 -1.13 7.62
N GLU A 186 0.14 -2.40 7.71
CA GLU A 186 1.55 -2.76 7.73
C GLU A 186 2.14 -2.73 6.32
N SER A 187 3.40 -2.30 6.20
CA SER A 187 4.10 -2.33 4.92
C SER A 187 4.42 -3.75 4.48
N ARG A 188 4.59 -3.94 3.16
CA ARG A 188 5.03 -5.22 2.60
C ARG A 188 6.31 -5.72 3.27
N ALA A 189 7.29 -4.83 3.42
CA ALA A 189 8.58 -5.15 4.02
C ALA A 189 8.45 -5.70 5.45
N VAL A 190 7.60 -5.10 6.28
CA VAL A 190 7.40 -5.53 7.69
C VAL A 190 6.81 -6.93 7.77
N MET A 191 5.80 -7.24 6.95
CA MET A 191 5.23 -8.58 6.90
C MET A 191 6.27 -9.62 6.47
N LEU A 192 7.08 -9.31 5.45
CA LEU A 192 8.12 -10.22 4.96
C LEU A 192 9.26 -10.42 5.96
N TRP A 193 9.71 -9.36 6.65
CA TRP A 193 10.73 -9.51 7.70
C TRP A 193 10.25 -10.37 8.86
N ARG A 194 8.97 -10.27 9.24
CA ARG A 194 8.39 -11.16 10.26
C ARG A 194 8.35 -12.61 9.76
N GLY A 195 7.95 -12.84 8.52
CA GLY A 195 7.97 -14.17 7.91
C GLY A 195 9.38 -14.77 7.84
N ALA A 196 10.37 -14.00 7.41
CA ALA A 196 11.78 -14.40 7.41
C ALA A 196 12.30 -14.67 8.84
N LEU A 197 11.89 -13.86 9.82
CA LEU A 197 12.19 -14.11 11.23
C LEU A 197 11.62 -15.43 11.71
N ASP A 198 10.38 -15.78 11.35
CA ASP A 198 9.78 -17.05 11.75
C ASP A 198 10.58 -18.26 11.21
N ALA A 199 11.19 -18.14 10.03
CA ALA A 199 12.06 -19.17 9.47
C ALA A 199 13.45 -19.24 10.14
N LEU A 200 14.01 -18.09 10.55
CA LEU A 200 15.35 -17.99 11.16
C LEU A 200 15.36 -18.07 12.69
N ARG A 201 14.19 -18.03 13.33
CA ARG A 201 14.06 -17.85 14.79
C ARG A 201 14.82 -18.92 15.57
N MET A 202 15.62 -18.46 16.51
CA MET A 202 16.30 -19.31 17.48
C MET A 202 15.65 -19.20 18.87
N PRO A 203 15.78 -20.24 19.71
CA PRO A 203 15.39 -20.17 21.12
C PRO A 203 16.12 -19.03 21.84
N SER A 204 15.40 -18.27 22.67
CA SER A 204 15.96 -17.08 23.31
C SER A 204 17.14 -17.42 24.24
N GLU A 205 17.12 -18.60 24.85
CA GLU A 205 18.15 -19.12 25.74
C GLU A 205 19.47 -19.40 25.00
N ARG A 206 19.41 -19.78 23.71
CA ARG A 206 20.61 -19.96 22.87
C ARG A 206 21.36 -18.65 22.71
N ILE A 207 20.65 -17.55 22.53
CA ILE A 207 21.23 -16.22 22.40
C ILE A 207 21.72 -15.71 23.75
N SER A 208 20.87 -15.73 24.78
CA SER A 208 21.20 -15.13 26.08
C SER A 208 22.29 -15.89 26.87
N SER A 209 22.44 -17.20 26.66
CA SER A 209 23.46 -18.01 27.37
C SER A 209 24.90 -17.63 27.06
N ARG A 210 25.16 -16.92 25.96
CA ARG A 210 26.51 -16.45 25.58
C ARG A 210 26.87 -15.09 26.16
N TRP A 211 25.92 -14.38 26.78
CA TRP A 211 26.20 -13.09 27.41
C TRP A 211 26.93 -13.32 28.74
N LEU A 212 28.14 -12.77 28.86
CA LEU A 212 28.99 -13.01 30.03
C LEU A 212 29.25 -11.73 30.83
N GLY A 213 29.27 -11.86 32.16
CA GLY A 213 29.69 -10.81 33.08
C GLY A 213 28.98 -9.47 32.87
N THR A 214 29.73 -8.47 32.43
CA THR A 214 29.25 -7.09 32.24
C THR A 214 28.27 -6.96 31.07
N GLU A 215 28.37 -7.79 30.04
CA GLU A 215 27.46 -7.77 28.88
C GLU A 215 26.05 -8.15 29.29
N ALA A 216 25.93 -9.23 30.08
CA ALA A 216 24.65 -9.69 30.60
C ALA A 216 23.98 -8.62 31.48
N LEU A 217 24.75 -7.93 32.33
CA LEU A 217 24.24 -6.85 33.17
C LEU A 217 23.77 -5.64 32.33
N MET A 218 24.54 -5.25 31.31
CA MET A 218 24.16 -4.14 30.42
C MET A 218 22.89 -4.46 29.65
N LEU A 219 22.80 -5.64 29.05
CA LEU A 219 21.61 -6.07 28.29
C LEU A 219 20.39 -6.27 29.20
N ALA A 220 20.58 -6.72 30.45
CA ALA A 220 19.50 -6.77 31.43
C ALA A 220 18.97 -5.38 31.84
N SER A 221 19.78 -4.32 31.69
CA SER A 221 19.34 -2.94 31.95
C SER A 221 18.62 -2.27 30.77
N ALA A 222 18.55 -2.95 29.62
CA ALA A 222 17.84 -2.45 28.45
C ALA A 222 16.34 -2.21 28.76
N PRO A 223 15.67 -1.27 28.08
CA PRO A 223 14.28 -0.89 28.36
C PRO A 223 13.27 -1.93 27.83
N TYR A 224 13.45 -3.21 28.19
CA TYR A 224 12.57 -4.31 27.80
C TYR A 224 11.97 -4.96 29.05
N PRO A 225 10.71 -5.45 28.97
CA PRO A 225 10.06 -6.10 30.10
C PRO A 225 10.69 -7.45 30.47
N SER A 226 11.44 -8.07 29.56
CA SER A 226 12.13 -9.34 29.79
C SER A 226 13.29 -9.52 28.82
N THR A 227 14.24 -10.40 29.19
CA THR A 227 15.32 -10.85 28.30
C THR A 227 14.77 -11.46 27.01
N LYS A 228 13.64 -12.19 27.09
CA LYS A 228 12.99 -12.76 25.91
C LYS A 228 12.57 -11.69 24.91
N ALA A 229 11.91 -10.62 25.38
CA ALA A 229 11.48 -9.52 24.53
C ALA A 229 12.66 -8.80 23.86
N LEU A 230 13.76 -8.60 24.60
CA LEU A 230 15.01 -8.05 24.05
C LEU A 230 15.58 -8.95 22.94
N VAL A 231 15.64 -10.26 23.18
CA VAL A 231 16.17 -11.23 22.23
C VAL A 231 15.30 -11.33 20.98
N GLU A 232 13.97 -11.25 21.11
CA GLU A 232 13.04 -11.21 19.96
C GLU A 232 13.28 -9.97 19.09
N ASP A 233 13.49 -8.81 19.71
CA ASP A 233 13.73 -7.56 18.97
C ASP A 233 15.11 -7.53 18.31
N LEU A 234 16.14 -8.07 18.97
CA LEU A 234 17.47 -8.31 18.38
C LEU A 234 17.38 -9.21 17.14
N GLN A 235 16.63 -10.31 17.22
CA GLN A 235 16.47 -11.22 16.10
C GLN A 235 15.75 -10.56 14.92
N LEU A 236 14.70 -9.76 15.17
CA LEU A 236 14.02 -9.00 14.12
C LEU A 236 14.94 -7.99 13.42
N ALA A 237 15.69 -7.21 14.19
CA ALA A 237 16.65 -6.25 13.65
C ALA A 237 17.78 -6.92 12.87
N THR A 238 18.19 -8.13 13.27
CA THR A 238 19.18 -8.93 12.54
C THR A 238 18.64 -9.34 11.17
N VAL A 239 17.39 -9.79 11.09
CA VAL A 239 16.74 -10.08 9.79
C VAL A 239 16.69 -8.84 8.91
N LYS A 240 16.33 -7.67 9.47
CA LYS A 240 16.33 -6.40 8.72
C LYS A 240 17.72 -6.03 8.20
N ARG A 241 18.76 -6.24 9.00
CA ARG A 241 20.17 -5.98 8.64
C ARG A 241 20.65 -6.89 7.51
N LEU A 242 20.27 -8.17 7.54
CA LEU A 242 20.70 -9.17 6.56
C LEU A 242 19.89 -9.11 5.26
N LEU A 243 18.61 -8.70 5.33
CA LEU A 243 17.69 -8.63 4.20
C LEU A 243 17.11 -7.21 4.02
N PRO A 244 17.94 -6.20 3.67
CA PRO A 244 17.49 -4.81 3.62
C PRO A 244 16.48 -4.50 2.49
N ASN A 245 16.51 -5.26 1.40
CA ASN A 245 15.67 -5.06 0.21
C ASN A 245 14.61 -6.17 0.05
N ILE A 246 14.11 -6.71 1.17
CA ILE A 246 13.16 -7.84 1.18
C ILE A 246 11.86 -7.54 0.41
N ASP A 247 11.50 -6.26 0.33
CA ASP A 247 10.35 -5.73 -0.38
C ASP A 247 10.47 -5.82 -1.91
N THR A 248 11.65 -6.12 -2.44
CA THR A 248 11.88 -6.33 -3.88
C THR A 248 11.67 -7.78 -4.33
N LEU A 249 11.58 -8.72 -3.37
CA LEU A 249 11.48 -10.15 -3.68
C LEU A 249 10.13 -10.46 -4.37
N PRO A 250 10.14 -11.11 -5.55
CA PRO A 250 8.94 -11.27 -6.37
C PRO A 250 7.96 -12.32 -5.83
N ASP A 251 8.48 -13.41 -5.26
CA ASP A 251 7.74 -14.61 -4.88
C ASP A 251 8.35 -15.30 -3.65
N ASP A 252 7.65 -16.34 -3.17
CA ASP A 252 8.01 -17.12 -1.99
C ASP A 252 9.30 -17.93 -2.16
N ASP A 253 9.61 -18.37 -3.38
CA ASP A 253 10.85 -19.09 -3.68
C ASP A 253 12.06 -18.16 -3.51
N ALA A 254 11.97 -16.93 -4.03
CA ALA A 254 13.00 -15.91 -3.82
C ALA A 254 13.18 -15.52 -2.35
N LEU A 255 12.09 -15.55 -1.55
CA LEU A 255 12.18 -15.35 -0.09
C LEU A 255 12.91 -16.52 0.59
N ALA A 256 12.58 -17.75 0.23
CA ALA A 256 13.22 -18.94 0.77
C ALA A 256 14.73 -18.96 0.45
N ASP A 257 15.11 -18.64 -0.79
CA ASP A 257 16.50 -18.53 -1.22
C ASP A 257 17.25 -17.44 -0.46
N ALA A 258 16.64 -16.27 -0.28
CA ALA A 258 17.24 -15.17 0.48
C ALA A 258 17.45 -15.54 1.96
N VAL A 259 16.48 -16.21 2.59
CA VAL A 259 16.59 -16.70 3.98
C VAL A 259 17.68 -17.77 4.10
N MET A 260 17.72 -18.71 3.17
CA MET A 260 18.76 -19.75 3.15
C MET A 260 20.15 -19.13 3.01
N GLY A 261 20.31 -18.12 2.14
CA GLY A 261 21.58 -17.42 1.92
C GLY A 261 22.16 -16.69 3.14
N VAL A 262 21.34 -16.40 4.15
CA VAL A 262 21.79 -15.70 5.38
C VAL A 262 21.83 -16.60 6.62
N THR A 263 21.43 -17.86 6.50
CA THR A 263 21.28 -18.78 7.65
C THR A 263 22.60 -19.03 8.38
N GLU A 264 23.70 -19.22 7.64
CA GLU A 264 25.02 -19.50 8.23
C GLU A 264 25.59 -18.32 9.03
N VAL A 265 25.29 -17.09 8.62
CA VAL A 265 25.78 -15.86 9.26
C VAL A 265 24.79 -15.27 10.27
N TYR A 266 23.58 -15.82 10.36
CA TYR A 266 22.48 -15.26 11.15
C TYR A 266 22.85 -15.14 12.63
N GLU A 267 23.30 -16.24 13.23
CA GLU A 267 23.62 -16.31 14.66
C GLU A 267 24.76 -15.35 15.03
N ASP A 268 25.85 -15.32 14.25
CA ASP A 268 26.96 -14.38 14.47
C ASP A 268 26.53 -12.91 14.31
N THR A 269 25.61 -12.64 13.38
CA THR A 269 25.06 -11.29 13.19
C THR A 269 24.19 -10.86 14.37
N VAL A 270 23.42 -11.77 14.98
CA VAL A 270 22.64 -11.49 16.21
C VAL A 270 23.59 -11.08 17.34
N TYR A 271 24.72 -11.77 17.49
CA TYR A 271 25.71 -11.42 18.50
C TYR A 271 26.40 -10.09 18.20
N ALA A 272 26.79 -9.83 16.95
CA ALA A 272 27.35 -8.54 16.57
C ALA A 272 26.38 -7.39 16.88
N LEU A 273 25.09 -7.57 16.58
CA LEU A 273 24.04 -6.62 16.90
C LEU A 273 23.88 -6.40 18.42
N ALA A 274 23.99 -7.45 19.23
CA ALA A 274 23.95 -7.30 20.69
C ALA A 274 25.09 -6.40 21.21
N HIS A 275 26.28 -6.45 20.60
CA HIS A 275 27.39 -5.56 20.94
C HIS A 275 27.12 -4.10 20.54
N ASP A 276 26.52 -3.88 19.36
CA ASP A 276 26.06 -2.54 18.96
C ASP A 276 25.07 -1.98 19.99
N VAL A 277 24.13 -2.81 20.47
CA VAL A 277 23.15 -2.42 21.49
C VAL A 277 23.83 -2.12 22.83
N ILE A 278 24.84 -2.88 23.25
CA ILE A 278 25.61 -2.57 24.47
C ILE A 278 26.27 -1.19 24.37
N ALA A 279 26.83 -0.85 23.21
CA ALA A 279 27.42 0.47 22.98
C ALA A 279 26.37 1.59 23.10
N ILE A 280 25.17 1.37 22.56
CA ILE A 280 24.02 2.29 22.69
C ILE A 280 23.62 2.46 24.15
N LEU A 281 23.43 1.37 24.89
CA LEU A 281 23.00 1.42 26.30
C LEU A 281 24.04 2.12 27.18
N ARG A 282 25.34 1.95 26.89
CA ARG A 282 26.41 2.68 27.58
C ARG A 282 26.34 4.18 27.32
N ALA A 283 26.17 4.58 26.06
CA ALA A 283 26.01 6.00 25.70
C ALA A 283 24.75 6.59 26.35
N TYR A 284 23.64 5.85 26.34
CA TYR A 284 22.37 6.26 26.95
C TYR A 284 22.53 6.47 28.46
N ALA A 285 23.14 5.52 29.17
CA ALA A 285 23.39 5.63 30.60
C ALA A 285 24.25 6.85 30.96
N ASN A 286 25.21 7.23 30.10
CA ASN A 286 26.01 8.44 30.30
C ASN A 286 25.16 9.72 30.19
N VAL A 287 24.28 9.82 29.19
CA VAL A 287 23.37 10.97 29.03
C VAL A 287 22.35 11.01 30.15
N ASP A 288 21.73 9.88 30.48
CA ASP A 288 20.74 9.78 31.55
C ASP A 288 21.35 10.22 32.89
N LYS A 289 22.56 9.75 33.21
CA LYS A 289 23.30 10.21 34.39
C LYS A 289 23.63 11.70 34.33
N ALA A 290 24.03 12.24 33.19
CA ALA A 290 24.35 13.66 33.03
C ALA A 290 23.12 14.57 33.17
N THR A 291 21.93 14.05 32.83
CA THR A 291 20.67 14.77 33.02
C THR A 291 20.07 14.57 34.41
N SER A 292 20.39 13.46 35.08
CA SER A 292 19.92 13.09 36.41
C SER A 292 20.73 13.76 37.53
N GLY A 293 20.11 14.72 38.21
CA GLY A 293 20.74 15.42 39.35
C GLY A 293 20.03 16.71 39.73
N LYS A 294 20.53 17.38 40.79
CA LYS A 294 20.13 18.75 41.12
C LYS A 294 20.69 19.69 40.07
N ALA A 295 19.84 20.51 39.47
CA ALA A 295 20.22 21.45 38.44
C ALA A 295 19.71 22.86 38.77
N ASP A 296 20.48 23.85 38.34
CA ASP A 296 20.08 25.25 38.46
C ASP A 296 18.87 25.53 37.56
N LEU A 297 17.91 26.34 38.04
CA LEU A 297 16.68 26.68 37.32
C LEU A 297 16.88 27.02 35.83
N PRO A 298 17.94 27.78 35.43
CA PRO A 298 18.16 28.12 34.02
C PRO A 298 18.48 26.93 33.10
N MET A 299 18.96 25.80 33.64
CA MET A 299 19.37 24.61 32.88
C MET A 299 18.26 23.56 32.78
N LEU A 300 17.20 23.70 33.59
CA LEU A 300 16.10 22.73 33.67
C LEU A 300 15.45 22.46 32.31
N SER A 301 15.22 23.49 31.49
CA SER A 301 14.61 23.33 30.16
C SER A 301 15.49 22.54 29.19
N VAL A 302 16.82 22.71 29.26
CA VAL A 302 17.78 21.98 28.41
C VAL A 302 17.84 20.52 28.85
N LEU A 303 17.92 20.27 30.16
CA LEU A 303 17.94 18.92 30.71
C LEU A 303 16.65 18.16 30.39
N GLN A 304 15.50 18.82 30.50
CA GLN A 304 14.22 18.23 30.12
C GLN A 304 14.18 17.92 28.61
N SER A 305 14.58 18.86 27.76
CA SER A 305 14.63 18.66 26.31
C SER A 305 15.54 17.48 25.92
N VAL A 306 16.71 17.35 26.54
CA VAL A 306 17.62 16.21 26.28
C VAL A 306 17.02 14.89 26.78
N ARG A 307 16.37 14.88 27.95
CA ARG A 307 15.67 13.68 28.45
C ARG A 307 14.56 13.22 27.51
N GLU A 308 13.75 14.17 27.04
CA GLU A 308 12.69 13.90 26.07
C GLU A 308 13.29 13.35 24.76
N HIS A 309 14.42 13.91 24.31
CA HIS A 309 15.11 13.47 23.10
C HIS A 309 15.66 12.04 23.21
N ILE A 310 16.46 11.72 24.24
CA ILE A 310 17.05 10.38 24.40
C ILE A 310 15.99 9.29 24.57
N ALA A 311 14.82 9.63 25.12
CA ALA A 311 13.68 8.72 25.22
C ALA A 311 13.07 8.39 23.86
N THR A 312 13.30 9.19 22.82
CA THR A 312 12.90 8.87 21.44
C THR A 312 13.91 7.96 20.72
N LEU A 313 15.14 7.88 21.21
CA LEU A 313 16.21 7.03 20.63
C LEU A 313 16.25 5.64 21.27
N VAL A 314 16.03 5.58 22.59
CA VAL A 314 16.10 4.33 23.38
C VAL A 314 14.79 4.15 24.14
N PHE A 315 13.93 3.29 23.60
CA PHE A 315 12.59 2.98 24.10
C PHE A 315 12.31 1.47 23.94
N PRO A 316 11.28 0.88 24.58
CA PRO A 316 10.95 -0.52 24.37
C PRO A 316 10.66 -0.84 22.89
N GLY A 317 11.45 -1.70 22.27
CA GLY A 317 11.35 -2.05 20.84
C GLY A 317 12.19 -1.20 19.89
N PHE A 318 13.10 -0.36 20.41
CA PHE A 318 13.92 0.52 19.56
C PHE A 318 14.85 -0.23 18.61
N ILE A 319 15.23 -1.48 18.92
CA ILE A 319 16.24 -2.21 18.16
C ILE A 319 15.63 -2.63 16.81
N GLY A 320 14.44 -3.23 16.84
CA GLY A 320 13.70 -3.60 15.64
C GLY A 320 13.04 -2.42 14.95
N ALA A 321 12.63 -1.38 15.69
CA ALA A 321 12.02 -0.18 15.09
C ALA A 321 13.04 0.68 14.30
N THR A 322 14.30 0.69 14.72
CA THR A 322 15.36 1.49 14.07
C THR A 322 15.81 0.86 12.75
N PRO A 323 15.92 1.64 11.66
CA PRO A 323 16.52 1.17 10.41
C PRO A 323 17.96 0.68 10.61
N PRO A 324 18.38 -0.40 9.90
CA PRO A 324 19.71 -0.99 10.10
C PRO A 324 20.88 -0.03 9.94
N ALA A 325 20.76 0.96 9.04
CA ALA A 325 21.79 1.98 8.81
C ALA A 325 21.87 3.05 9.91
N ALA A 326 20.77 3.26 10.66
CA ALA A 326 20.69 4.27 11.71
C ALA A 326 21.10 3.72 13.08
N LEU A 327 20.88 2.43 13.35
CA LEU A 327 21.14 1.83 14.66
C LEU A 327 22.59 2.05 15.15
N PRO A 328 23.65 1.82 14.35
CA PRO A 328 25.03 2.04 14.79
C PRO A 328 25.37 3.51 15.06
N ARG A 329 24.52 4.45 14.63
CA ARG A 329 24.71 5.90 14.79
C ARG A 329 24.08 6.45 16.07
N ILE A 330 23.17 5.72 16.71
CA ILE A 330 22.54 6.15 17.97
C ILE A 330 23.57 6.59 19.04
N PRO A 331 24.70 5.89 19.28
CA PRO A 331 25.68 6.34 20.27
C PRO A 331 26.22 7.75 19.98
N LYS A 332 26.35 8.11 18.70
CA LYS A 332 26.82 9.43 18.25
C LYS A 332 25.78 10.53 18.48
N TYR A 333 24.49 10.23 18.30
CA TYR A 333 23.41 11.18 18.62
C TYR A 333 23.35 11.43 20.13
N LEU A 334 23.51 10.39 20.94
CA LEU A 334 23.60 10.49 22.40
C LEU A 334 24.86 11.28 22.85
N GLU A 335 25.99 11.10 22.17
CA GLU A 335 27.21 11.88 22.42
C GLU A 335 27.00 13.37 22.08
N ALA A 336 26.27 13.68 21.01
CA ALA A 336 25.91 15.05 20.66
C ALA A 336 25.09 15.73 21.76
N ASP A 337 24.18 15.01 22.42
CA ASP A 337 23.45 15.52 23.59
C ASP A 337 24.36 15.82 24.79
N LEU A 338 25.39 15.00 25.05
CA LEU A 338 26.38 15.31 26.09
C LEU A 338 27.17 16.60 25.78
N ILE A 339 27.56 16.76 24.51
CA ILE A 339 28.24 17.96 24.03
C ILE A 339 27.31 19.17 24.15
N ARG A 340 26.03 19.04 23.80
CA ARG A 340 24.99 20.07 23.98
C ARG A 340 24.91 20.51 25.44
N LEU A 341 24.79 19.57 26.38
CA LEU A 341 24.73 19.87 27.82
C LEU A 341 25.97 20.63 28.30
N THR A 342 27.15 20.28 27.78
CA THR A 342 28.41 20.95 28.13
C THR A 342 28.48 22.36 27.56
N LYS A 343 28.10 22.54 26.28
CA LYS A 343 28.11 23.84 25.60
C LYS A 343 27.04 24.79 26.15
N ALA A 344 25.86 24.28 26.52
CA ALA A 344 24.77 25.08 27.08
C ALA A 344 25.09 25.70 28.44
N LYS A 345 25.99 25.07 29.24
CA LYS A 345 26.50 25.66 30.49
C LYS A 345 27.29 26.94 30.26
N ASN A 346 27.97 27.04 29.11
CA ASN A 346 28.82 28.18 28.78
C ASN A 346 28.07 29.27 28.00
N ASP A 347 27.17 28.88 27.09
CA ASP A 347 26.38 29.81 26.27
C ASP A 347 24.95 29.32 26.08
N LYS A 348 24.08 29.72 27.02
CA LYS A 348 22.65 29.37 27.00
C LYS A 348 21.90 30.05 25.86
N ASN A 349 22.24 31.29 25.52
CA ASN A 349 21.49 32.04 24.49
C ASN A 349 21.64 31.40 23.12
N ARG A 350 22.81 30.83 22.82
CA ARG A 350 23.01 30.04 21.61
C ARG A 350 22.18 28.75 21.62
N ASP A 351 22.13 28.02 22.74
CA ASP A 351 21.31 26.81 22.85
C ASP A 351 19.82 27.12 22.63
N VAL A 352 19.30 28.23 23.17
CA VAL A 352 17.90 28.64 22.97
C VAL A 352 17.59 28.88 21.48
N ARG A 353 18.51 29.48 20.72
CA ARG A 353 18.32 29.70 19.28
C ARG A 353 18.29 28.39 18.50
N TRP A 354 19.27 27.52 18.73
CA TRP A 354 19.32 26.21 18.08
C TRP A 354 18.17 25.30 18.50
N ALA A 355 17.70 25.38 19.74
CA ALA A 355 16.53 24.66 20.20
C ALA A 355 15.26 25.08 19.45
N TRP A 356 15.15 26.36 19.07
CA TRP A 356 14.06 26.84 18.23
C TRP A 356 14.14 26.28 16.80
N GLU A 357 15.32 26.33 16.17
CA GLU A 357 15.53 25.75 14.83
C GLU A 357 15.27 24.23 14.81
N ALA A 358 15.71 23.53 15.86
CA ALA A 358 15.46 22.10 16.06
C ALA A 358 13.97 21.79 16.22
N ASP A 359 13.22 22.63 16.95
CA ASP A 359 11.78 22.45 17.11
C ASP A 359 11.03 22.63 15.79
N GLU A 360 11.40 23.62 14.98
CA GLU A 360 10.82 23.80 13.64
C GLU A 360 11.05 22.58 12.75
N ALA A 361 12.29 22.06 12.73
CA ALA A 361 12.64 20.86 11.97
C ALA A 361 11.85 19.64 12.47
N ARG A 362 11.73 19.47 13.79
CA ARG A 362 10.93 18.40 14.42
C ARG A 362 9.47 18.47 14.01
N GLN A 363 8.85 19.65 14.01
CA GLN A 363 7.46 19.82 13.59
C GLN A 363 7.22 19.43 12.12
N LEU A 364 8.20 19.63 11.24
CA LEU A 364 8.12 19.18 9.84
C LEU A 364 8.10 17.65 9.75
N VAL A 365 8.97 16.98 10.51
CA VAL A 365 9.01 15.51 10.60
C VAL A 365 7.72 14.96 11.19
N ASP A 366 7.22 15.55 12.28
CA ASP A 366 5.97 15.12 12.92
C ASP A 366 4.79 15.21 11.95
N LYS A 367 4.70 16.28 11.16
CA LYS A 367 3.68 16.40 10.10
C LYS A 367 3.82 15.32 9.03
N ALA A 368 5.04 14.96 8.62
CA ALA A 368 5.28 13.88 7.67
C ALA A 368 4.84 12.52 8.22
N VAL A 369 5.20 12.22 9.48
CA VAL A 369 4.79 10.99 10.18
C VAL A 369 3.28 10.91 10.32
N GLN A 370 2.61 11.99 10.73
CA GLN A 370 1.14 12.00 10.84
C GLN A 370 0.46 11.81 9.50
N ARG A 371 0.97 12.43 8.43
CA ARG A 371 0.46 12.23 7.07
C ARG A 371 0.60 10.79 6.60
N ALA A 372 1.71 10.11 6.91
CA ALA A 372 1.89 8.70 6.59
C ALA A 372 0.89 7.83 7.35
N LYS A 373 0.70 8.08 8.66
CA LYS A 373 -0.24 7.32 9.51
C LYS A 373 -1.70 7.43 9.08
N THR A 374 -2.13 8.57 8.56
CA THR A 374 -3.52 8.78 8.12
C THR A 374 -3.78 8.29 6.69
N GLU A 375 -2.73 8.05 5.90
CA GLU A 375 -2.87 7.51 4.55
C GLU A 375 -3.28 6.02 4.62
N PRO A 376 -4.35 5.62 3.90
CA PRO A 376 -4.73 4.22 3.79
C PRO A 376 -3.62 3.38 3.16
N ALA A 377 -3.58 2.11 3.55
CA ALA A 377 -2.62 1.15 3.03
C ALA A 377 -2.56 1.08 1.49
N GLY A 378 -1.34 1.02 0.97
CA GLY A 378 -1.03 0.91 -0.46
C GLY A 378 0.31 1.56 -0.82
N PRO A 379 0.65 1.65 -2.12
CA PRO A 379 1.95 2.15 -2.58
C PRO A 379 2.27 3.57 -2.13
N ARG A 380 1.23 4.42 -2.03
CA ARG A 380 1.38 5.81 -1.56
C ARG A 380 1.67 5.89 -0.07
N HIS A 381 1.01 5.07 0.75
CA HIS A 381 1.29 4.97 2.18
C HIS A 381 2.74 4.52 2.40
N GLU A 382 3.24 3.53 1.66
CA GLU A 382 4.63 3.10 1.78
C GLU A 382 5.63 4.18 1.40
N ALA A 383 5.40 4.90 0.30
CA ALA A 383 6.25 6.01 -0.09
C ALA A 383 6.31 7.10 0.99
N LEU A 384 5.15 7.43 1.59
CA LEU A 384 5.07 8.40 2.69
C LEU A 384 5.72 7.90 3.98
N THR A 385 5.54 6.62 4.34
CA THR A 385 6.16 6.01 5.51
C THR A 385 7.68 6.00 5.36
N LYS A 386 8.20 5.60 4.20
CA LYS A 386 9.65 5.65 3.91
C LYS A 386 10.19 7.07 3.99
N GLN A 387 9.49 8.04 3.40
CA GLN A 387 9.88 9.45 3.48
C GLN A 387 9.88 9.97 4.92
N ALA A 388 8.89 9.58 5.73
CA ALA A 388 8.80 9.98 7.13
C ALA A 388 9.93 9.35 7.98
N ASP A 389 10.24 8.07 7.75
CA ASP A 389 11.35 7.38 8.41
C ASP A 389 12.70 8.03 8.04
N ASP A 390 12.94 8.31 6.75
CA ASP A 390 14.15 8.99 6.29
C ASP A 390 14.28 10.39 6.92
N ALA A 391 13.19 11.16 6.95
CA ALA A 391 13.16 12.49 7.56
C ALA A 391 13.42 12.45 9.08
N ARG A 392 12.89 11.43 9.78
CA ARG A 392 13.12 11.22 11.20
C ARG A 392 14.60 11.04 11.52
N TRP A 393 15.36 10.31 10.69
CA TRP A 393 16.80 10.13 10.92
C TRP A 393 17.64 11.28 10.40
N MET A 394 17.18 12.02 9.38
CA MET A 394 17.80 13.29 8.99
C MET A 394 17.71 14.33 10.11
N LEU A 395 16.65 14.33 10.90
CA LEU A 395 16.53 15.19 12.08
C LEU A 395 17.63 14.95 13.12
N GLU A 396 18.05 13.68 13.30
CA GLU A 396 19.16 13.36 14.20
C GLU A 396 20.50 13.89 13.68
N GLU A 397 20.72 13.82 12.37
CA GLU A 397 21.89 14.44 11.74
C GLU A 397 21.85 15.97 11.88
N PHE A 398 20.67 16.57 11.78
CA PHE A 398 20.48 18.00 11.99
C PHE A 398 20.87 18.41 13.41
N TYR A 399 20.45 17.65 14.42
CA TYR A 399 20.83 17.89 15.81
C TYR A 399 22.34 17.81 16.01
N VAL A 400 23.01 16.82 15.41
CA VAL A 400 24.48 16.75 15.43
C VAL A 400 25.10 18.00 14.79
N SER A 401 24.56 18.47 13.66
CA SER A 401 25.07 19.68 12.97
C SER A 401 24.92 20.97 13.78
N LEU A 402 23.89 21.05 14.63
CA LEU A 402 23.65 22.21 15.50
C LEU A 402 24.60 22.18 16.71
N TRP A 403 24.62 21.08 17.47
CA TRP A 403 25.27 21.06 18.78
C TRP A 403 26.66 20.43 18.80
N ALA A 404 26.98 19.55 17.85
CA ALA A 404 28.15 18.70 17.87
C ALA A 404 28.83 18.58 16.49
N GLN A 405 29.09 19.73 15.86
CA GLN A 405 29.77 19.82 14.54
C GLN A 405 31.08 19.03 14.46
N GLU A 406 31.82 18.96 15.58
CA GLU A 406 33.07 18.19 15.71
C GLU A 406 32.91 16.68 15.48
N LEU A 407 31.71 16.13 15.66
CA LEU A 407 31.44 14.72 15.39
C LEU A 407 31.20 14.45 13.89
N GLY A 408 30.83 15.46 13.09
CA GLY A 408 30.47 15.34 11.68
C GLY A 408 29.15 14.61 11.39
N THR A 409 28.47 14.92 10.29
CA THR A 409 27.21 14.27 9.88
C THR A 409 27.44 13.15 8.85
N ALA A 410 26.54 12.17 8.76
CA ALA A 410 26.62 11.12 7.72
C ALA A 410 26.15 11.59 6.33
N LYS A 411 25.30 12.62 6.30
CA LYS A 411 24.74 13.20 5.08
C LYS A 411 24.80 14.72 5.18
N SER A 412 24.76 15.39 4.04
CA SER A 412 24.42 16.82 4.03
C SER A 412 23.00 16.97 4.54
N VAL A 413 22.82 17.83 5.53
CA VAL A 413 21.54 18.07 6.18
C VAL A 413 20.97 19.40 5.73
#